data_AF-A0A3L7U484-F1
#
_entry.id   AF-A0A3L7U484-F1
#
_cell.length_a   1.000
_cell.length_b   1.000
_cell.length_c   1.000
_cell.angle_alpha   90.00
_cell.angle_beta   90.00
_cell.angle_gamma   90.00
#
_symmetry.space_group_name_H-M   'P 1'
#
loop_
_entity.id
_entity.type
_entity.pdbx_description
1 polymer ?
#
loop_
_entity_poly.entity_id
_entity_poly.type
_entity_poly.pdbx_seq_one_letter_code
_entity_poly.pdbx_strand_id
1 'polypeptide(L)'
;MIRLFKRMYARVDAMQRGTMFRLIVSGVLSVAILVAALICSSTATMLHRDGELLVDALKTANSIEKNAVTKELLEQGTVTLGTRVYGSADLATQWTAAFADSGRIERVTEVAAMLLTTQIPAWMPGVFIDDPYTSLSTAATLIVFFNLLVWSGLFLQGTLTILCALCAGALAWWAGERSWAVAAL
;
A
#
# COMPACT_ATOMS: atom_id res chain seq x y z
N MET A 1 -26.08 -20.38 -23.62
CA MET A 1 -25.08 -19.91 -22.65
C MET A 1 -25.03 -20.72 -21.35
N ILE A 2 -26.13 -20.92 -20.62
CA ILE A 2 -26.15 -21.62 -19.31
C ILE A 2 -25.56 -23.05 -19.34
N ARG A 3 -25.81 -23.83 -20.40
CA ARG A 3 -25.26 -25.19 -20.53
C ARG A 3 -23.74 -25.22 -20.73
N LEU A 4 -23.18 -24.18 -21.34
CA LEU A 4 -21.74 -24.08 -21.62
C LEU A 4 -21.00 -23.71 -20.33
N PHE A 5 -21.56 -22.78 -19.55
CA PHE A 5 -21.08 -22.43 -18.21
C PHE A 5 -21.08 -23.64 -17.25
N LYS A 6 -22.18 -24.41 -17.21
CA LYS A 6 -22.25 -25.63 -16.38
C LYS A 6 -21.18 -26.66 -16.76
N ARG A 7 -20.88 -26.82 -18.06
CA ARG A 7 -19.84 -27.74 -18.54
C ARG A 7 -18.43 -27.25 -18.19
N MET A 8 -18.17 -25.95 -18.28
CA MET A 8 -16.89 -25.36 -17.86
C MET A 8 -16.70 -25.51 -16.34
N TYR A 9 -17.72 -25.18 -15.56
CA TYR A 9 -17.71 -25.33 -14.11
C TYR A 9 -17.43 -26.79 -13.69
N ALA A 10 -18.16 -27.75 -14.27
CA ALA A 10 -17.98 -29.17 -13.97
C ALA A 10 -16.58 -29.70 -14.36
N ARG A 11 -15.98 -29.18 -15.43
CA ARG A 11 -14.59 -29.53 -15.81
C ARG A 11 -13.58 -28.99 -14.82
N VAL A 12 -13.71 -27.72 -14.42
CA VAL A 12 -12.78 -27.10 -13.45
C VAL A 12 -12.93 -27.75 -12.08
N ASP A 13 -14.14 -28.03 -11.65
CA ASP A 13 -14.43 -28.74 -10.40
C ASP A 13 -13.88 -30.18 -10.40
N ALA A 14 -13.90 -30.86 -11.54
CA ALA A 14 -13.25 -32.16 -11.68
C ALA A 14 -11.72 -32.06 -11.59
N MET A 15 -11.11 -31.04 -12.20
CA MET A 15 -9.66 -30.81 -12.14
C MET A 15 -9.19 -30.46 -10.72
N GLN A 16 -10.00 -29.72 -9.95
CA GLN A 16 -9.68 -29.31 -8.58
C GLN A 16 -9.54 -30.48 -7.60
N ARG A 17 -10.13 -31.65 -7.92
CA ARG A 17 -10.01 -32.86 -7.10
C ARG A 17 -8.65 -33.56 -7.26
N GLY A 18 -7.88 -33.23 -8.29
CA GLY A 18 -6.56 -33.80 -8.51
C GLY A 18 -5.53 -33.23 -7.52
N THR A 19 -4.78 -34.12 -6.85
CA THR A 19 -3.72 -33.71 -5.90
C THR A 19 -2.65 -32.84 -6.56
N MET A 20 -2.29 -33.11 -7.82
CA MET A 20 -1.33 -32.28 -8.57
C MET A 20 -1.83 -30.86 -8.81
N PHE A 21 -3.12 -30.68 -9.11
CA PHE A 21 -3.71 -29.36 -9.26
C PHE A 21 -3.63 -28.58 -7.95
N ARG A 22 -3.96 -29.23 -6.82
CA ARG A 22 -3.90 -28.62 -5.49
C ARG A 22 -2.49 -28.16 -5.14
N LEU A 23 -1.49 -29.00 -5.40
CA LEU A 23 -0.09 -28.67 -5.15
C LEU A 23 0.38 -27.48 -6.00
N ILE A 24 0.09 -27.49 -7.31
CA ILE A 24 0.49 -26.41 -8.22
C ILE A 24 -0.17 -25.09 -7.82
N VAL A 25 -1.49 -25.09 -7.62
CA VAL A 25 -2.25 -23.88 -7.29
C VAL A 25 -1.86 -23.34 -5.92
N SER A 26 -1.71 -24.22 -4.92
CA SER A 26 -1.19 -23.87 -3.58
C SER A 26 0.18 -23.21 -3.67
N GLY A 27 1.12 -23.82 -4.39
CA GLY A 27 2.48 -23.31 -4.54
C GLY A 27 2.50 -21.95 -5.24
N VAL A 28 1.84 -21.84 -6.40
CA VAL A 28 1.80 -20.60 -7.19
C VAL A 28 1.14 -19.46 -6.41
N LEU A 29 -0.01 -19.71 -5.76
CA LEU A 29 -0.67 -18.69 -4.94
C LEU A 29 0.18 -18.26 -3.76
N SER A 30 0.80 -19.21 -3.07
CA SER A 30 1.61 -18.90 -1.89
C SER A 30 2.83 -18.06 -2.26
N VAL A 31 3.50 -18.40 -3.37
CA VAL A 31 4.63 -17.60 -3.90
C VAL A 31 4.17 -16.23 -4.35
N ALA A 32 3.06 -16.13 -5.10
CA ALA A 32 2.55 -14.85 -5.57
C ALA A 32 2.19 -13.90 -4.41
N ILE A 33 1.49 -14.41 -3.39
CA ILE A 33 1.13 -13.64 -2.19
C ILE A 33 2.39 -13.22 -1.43
N LEU A 34 3.36 -14.12 -1.26
CA LEU A 34 4.60 -13.82 -0.55
C LEU A 34 5.43 -12.75 -1.28
N VAL A 35 5.57 -12.85 -2.60
CA VAL A 35 6.29 -11.87 -3.41
C VAL A 35 5.63 -10.49 -3.31
N ALA A 36 4.30 -10.42 -3.43
CA ALA A 36 3.57 -9.17 -3.26
C ALA A 36 3.78 -8.56 -1.87
N ALA A 37 3.74 -9.40 -0.82
CA ALA A 37 3.98 -8.96 0.55
C ALA A 37 5.40 -8.42 0.77
N LEU A 38 6.41 -9.08 0.20
CA LEU A 38 7.80 -8.63 0.27
C LEU A 38 8.00 -7.31 -0.46
N ILE A 39 7.37 -7.11 -1.62
CA ILE A 39 7.39 -5.83 -2.34
C ILE A 39 6.78 -4.72 -1.47
N CYS A 40 5.60 -4.95 -0.87
CA CYS A 40 4.98 -4.00 0.04
C CYS A 40 5.86 -3.69 1.25
N SER A 41 6.38 -4.73 1.92
CA SER A 41 7.20 -4.59 3.12
C SER A 41 8.52 -3.87 2.84
N SER A 42 9.19 -4.20 1.74
CA SER A 42 10.42 -3.51 1.33
C SER A 42 10.17 -2.03 1.01
N THR A 43 9.05 -1.73 0.33
CA THR A 43 8.65 -0.35 0.02
C THR A 43 8.34 0.43 1.30
N ALA A 44 7.55 -0.14 2.20
CA ALA A 44 7.22 0.45 3.51
C ALA A 44 8.49 0.75 4.32
N THR A 45 9.42 -0.20 4.38
CA THR A 45 10.69 -0.04 5.10
C THR A 45 11.54 1.07 4.50
N MET A 46 11.60 1.18 3.18
CA MET A 46 12.28 2.29 2.50
C MET A 46 11.64 3.63 2.86
N LEU A 47 10.31 3.73 2.81
CA LEU A 47 9.59 4.95 3.18
C LEU A 47 9.83 5.36 4.64
N HIS A 48 9.81 4.40 5.57
CA HIS A 48 10.08 4.67 6.98
C HIS A 48 11.49 5.24 7.18
N ARG A 49 12.49 4.62 6.55
CA ARG A 49 13.87 5.09 6.60
C ARG A 49 14.04 6.47 5.97
N ASP A 50 13.43 6.70 4.81
CA ASP A 50 13.47 8.01 4.14
C ASP A 50 12.80 9.10 5.01
N GLY A 51 11.73 8.73 5.75
CA GLY A 51 11.07 9.59 6.72
C GLY A 51 11.96 9.99 7.89
N GLU A 52 12.70 9.03 8.47
CA GLU A 52 13.67 9.32 9.54
C GLU A 52 14.78 10.27 9.07
N LEU A 53 15.32 10.03 7.87
CA LEU A 53 16.35 10.89 7.27
C LEU A 53 15.82 12.31 6.97
N LEU A 54 14.57 12.43 6.51
CA LEU A 54 13.91 13.72 6.32
C LEU A 54 13.74 14.47 7.64
N VAL A 55 13.30 13.78 8.70
CA VAL A 55 13.16 14.38 10.02
C VAL A 55 14.50 14.93 10.51
N ASP A 56 15.58 14.16 10.36
CA ASP A 56 16.90 14.62 10.79
C ASP A 56 17.43 15.79 9.95
N ALA A 57 17.21 15.78 8.63
CA ALA A 57 17.55 16.92 7.79
C ALA A 57 16.75 18.18 8.17
N LEU A 58 15.45 18.04 8.43
CA LEU A 58 14.58 19.17 8.78
C LEU A 58 14.85 19.75 10.17
N LYS A 59 15.38 18.96 11.12
CA LYS A 59 15.86 19.50 12.43
C LYS A 59 16.98 20.53 12.28
N THR A 60 17.76 20.43 11.19
CA THR A 60 18.84 21.37 10.85
C THR A 60 18.34 22.57 10.03
N ALA A 61 17.09 22.54 9.56
CA ALA A 61 16.50 23.65 8.83
C ALA A 61 16.23 24.84 9.77
N ASN A 62 16.75 26.00 9.38
CA ASN A 62 16.55 27.27 10.06
C ASN A 62 16.38 28.38 9.01
N SER A 63 15.29 29.14 9.08
CA SER A 63 14.95 30.22 8.14
C SER A 63 15.74 31.50 8.40
N ILE A 64 16.28 31.68 9.60
CA ILE A 64 17.15 32.81 9.96
C ILE A 64 18.57 32.57 9.44
N GLU A 65 19.10 31.37 9.64
CA GLU A 65 20.44 30.99 9.16
C GLU A 65 20.49 30.73 7.64
N LYS A 66 19.32 30.57 6.99
CA LYS A 66 19.16 30.29 5.55
C LYS A 66 19.98 29.09 5.08
N ASN A 67 19.95 28.01 5.87
CA ASN A 67 20.61 26.75 5.53
C ASN A 67 20.11 26.20 4.19
N ALA A 68 20.93 25.40 3.50
CA ALA A 68 20.63 24.88 2.16
C ALA A 68 19.27 24.15 2.11
N VAL A 69 18.96 23.35 3.13
CA VAL A 69 17.66 22.66 3.29
C VAL A 69 16.50 23.65 3.39
N THR A 70 16.65 24.73 4.15
CA THR A 70 15.62 25.77 4.27
C THR A 70 15.37 26.47 2.94
N LYS A 71 16.45 26.74 2.19
CA LYS A 71 16.36 27.37 0.88
C LYS A 71 15.63 26.49 -0.12
N GLU A 72 15.99 25.21 -0.20
CA GLU A 72 15.27 24.24 -1.06
C GLU A 72 13.79 24.13 -0.66
N LEU A 73 13.50 24.04 0.63
CA LEU A 73 12.13 23.89 1.12
C LEU A 73 11.27 25.13 0.80
N LEU A 74 11.80 26.34 1.01
CA LEU A 74 11.05 27.58 0.80
C LEU A 74 10.97 28.01 -0.67
N GLU A 75 12.03 27.79 -1.46
CA GLU A 75 12.07 28.23 -2.87
C GLU A 75 11.50 27.19 -3.81
N GLN A 76 11.71 25.90 -3.54
CA GLN A 76 11.35 24.80 -4.45
C GLN A 76 10.24 23.91 -3.90
N GLY A 77 9.90 24.02 -2.62
CA GLY A 77 8.92 23.14 -1.97
C GLY A 77 9.44 21.72 -1.77
N THR A 78 10.75 21.51 -1.93
CA THR A 78 11.40 20.20 -1.95
C THR A 78 12.56 20.11 -0.97
N VAL A 79 12.94 18.87 -0.65
CA VAL A 79 14.17 18.58 0.09
C VAL A 79 14.94 17.49 -0.64
N THR A 80 16.19 17.75 -0.96
CA THR A 80 17.06 16.77 -1.62
C THR A 80 17.84 15.97 -0.57
N LEU A 81 17.68 14.64 -0.55
CA LEU A 81 18.52 13.74 0.24
C LEU A 81 19.24 12.76 -0.69
N GLY A 82 20.56 12.90 -0.77
CA GLY A 82 21.38 12.11 -1.68
C GLY A 82 20.97 12.32 -3.14
N THR A 83 20.41 11.29 -3.77
CA THR A 83 19.96 11.34 -5.18
C THR A 83 18.44 11.48 -5.34
N ARG A 84 17.69 11.59 -4.24
CA ARG A 84 16.23 11.68 -4.24
C ARG A 84 15.74 13.05 -3.81
N VAL A 85 14.68 13.51 -4.45
CA VAL A 85 14.00 14.78 -4.15
C VAL A 85 12.63 14.45 -3.57
N TYR A 86 12.35 14.98 -2.38
CA TYR A 86 11.08 14.81 -1.66
C TYR A 86 10.27 16.09 -1.70
N GLY A 87 8.93 16.01 -1.75
CA GLY A 87 8.05 17.16 -1.91
C GLY A 87 7.72 17.53 -3.36
N SER A 88 7.08 18.69 -3.54
CA SER A 88 6.68 19.25 -4.84
C SER A 88 6.60 20.77 -4.77
N ALA A 89 6.69 21.44 -5.93
CA ALA A 89 6.58 22.90 -6.03
C ALA A 89 5.24 23.43 -5.49
N ASP A 90 4.16 22.65 -5.60
CA ASP A 90 2.84 23.00 -5.07
C ASP A 90 2.81 23.17 -3.55
N LEU A 91 3.75 22.53 -2.84
CA LEU A 91 3.87 22.61 -1.39
C LEU A 91 4.70 23.82 -0.93
N ALA A 92 5.45 24.48 -1.83
CA ALA A 92 6.34 25.59 -1.49
C ALA A 92 5.63 26.73 -0.74
N THR A 93 4.39 27.02 -1.12
CA THR A 93 3.57 28.08 -0.51
C THR A 93 3.09 27.75 0.90
N GLN A 94 3.10 26.48 1.30
CA GLN A 94 2.62 26.01 2.61
C GLN A 94 3.75 26.04 3.66
N TRP A 95 5.01 26.00 3.23
CA TRP A 95 6.14 25.85 4.14
C TRP A 95 6.55 27.12 4.87
N THR A 96 6.22 28.30 4.35
CA THR A 96 6.45 29.57 5.07
C THR A 96 5.72 29.61 6.40
N ALA A 97 4.54 28.99 6.50
CA ALA A 97 3.77 28.87 7.74
C ALA A 97 4.28 27.75 8.67
N ALA A 98 5.17 26.87 8.20
CA ALA A 98 5.71 25.76 8.99
C ALA A 98 6.89 26.17 9.89
N PHE A 99 7.50 27.31 9.64
CA PHE A 99 8.57 27.88 10.48
C PHE A 99 7.96 28.75 11.58
N ALA A 100 8.38 28.49 12.82
CA ALA A 100 8.02 29.34 13.96
C ALA A 100 8.83 30.65 13.96
N ASP A 101 8.48 31.57 14.86
CA ASP A 101 9.18 32.86 15.03
C ASP A 101 10.68 32.68 15.38
N SER A 102 11.03 31.52 15.94
CA SER A 102 12.43 31.11 16.20
C SER A 102 13.23 30.79 14.94
N GLY A 103 12.56 30.74 13.78
CA GLY A 103 13.11 30.35 12.50
C GLY A 103 13.25 28.84 12.31
N ARG A 104 12.85 28.01 13.27
CA ARG A 104 12.93 26.54 13.18
C ARG A 104 11.55 25.94 12.92
N ILE A 105 11.54 24.71 12.39
CA ILE A 105 10.32 23.93 12.21
C ILE A 105 10.00 23.24 13.55
N GLU A 106 8.84 23.53 14.14
CA GLU A 106 8.42 22.89 15.40
C GLU A 106 7.80 21.51 15.16
N ARG A 107 6.99 21.36 14.11
CA ARG A 107 6.30 20.12 13.74
C ARG A 107 7.07 19.34 12.66
N VAL A 108 8.33 19.03 12.96
CA VAL A 108 9.27 18.41 11.99
C VAL A 108 8.75 17.10 11.40
N THR A 109 8.15 16.25 12.24
CA THR A 109 7.62 14.94 11.85
C THR A 109 6.46 15.05 10.85
N GLU A 110 5.61 16.07 11.00
CA GLU A 110 4.47 16.28 10.09
C GLU A 110 4.91 16.85 8.75
N VAL A 111 5.87 17.78 8.76
CA VAL A 111 6.48 18.29 7.54
C VAL A 111 7.18 17.17 6.77
N ALA A 112 7.93 16.32 7.47
CA ALA A 112 8.57 15.15 6.87
C ALA A 112 7.53 14.18 6.28
N ALA A 113 6.44 13.88 6.99
CA ALA A 113 5.37 13.01 6.51
C ALA A 113 4.70 13.58 5.25
N MET A 114 4.42 14.89 5.22
CA MET A 114 3.86 15.56 4.03
C MET A 114 4.81 15.49 2.84
N LEU A 115 6.11 15.73 3.02
CA LEU A 115 7.10 15.60 1.94
C LEU A 115 7.23 14.16 1.44
N LEU A 116 7.05 13.18 2.32
CA LEU A 116 7.10 11.76 1.97
C LEU A 116 5.90 11.33 1.10
N THR A 117 4.76 12.03 1.19
CA THR A 117 3.55 11.65 0.45
C THR A 117 3.74 11.63 -1.06
N THR A 118 4.67 12.43 -1.60
CA THR A 118 4.96 12.44 -3.04
C THR A 118 5.68 11.18 -3.53
N GLN A 119 6.25 10.40 -2.62
CA GLN A 119 6.95 9.14 -2.90
C GLN A 119 6.09 7.90 -2.58
N ILE A 120 4.89 8.08 -2.02
CA ILE A 120 3.96 6.98 -1.76
C ILE A 120 3.39 6.47 -3.10
N PRO A 121 3.57 5.18 -3.43
CA PRO A 121 3.00 4.64 -4.66
C PRO A 121 1.47 4.59 -4.59
N ALA A 122 0.77 5.02 -5.64
CA ALA A 122 -0.70 5.05 -5.70
C ALA A 122 -1.36 3.66 -5.59
N TRP A 123 -0.63 2.59 -5.87
CA TRP A 123 -1.12 1.22 -5.75
C TRP A 123 -1.07 0.68 -4.32
N MET A 124 -0.34 1.33 -3.41
CA MET A 124 -0.06 0.81 -2.08
C MET A 124 -1.15 1.25 -1.09
N PRO A 125 -1.89 0.31 -0.46
CA PRO A 125 -2.85 0.64 0.58
C PRO A 125 -2.17 1.34 1.77
N GLY A 126 -2.81 2.39 2.31
CA GLY A 126 -2.28 3.15 3.44
C GLY A 126 -1.92 2.31 4.66
N VAL A 127 -2.71 1.27 4.93
CA VAL A 127 -2.49 0.33 6.05
C VAL A 127 -1.13 -0.38 5.97
N PHE A 128 -0.56 -0.57 4.77
CA PHE A 128 0.77 -1.18 4.63
C PHE A 128 1.91 -0.17 4.68
N ILE A 129 1.62 1.13 4.64
CA ILE A 129 2.61 2.20 4.73
C ILE A 129 2.97 2.44 6.20
N ASP A 130 1.96 2.40 7.06
CA ASP A 130 2.11 2.70 8.49
C ASP A 130 2.94 1.64 9.23
N ASP A 131 2.80 0.36 8.85
CA ASP A 131 3.53 -0.75 9.45
C ASP A 131 4.01 -1.78 8.40
N PRO A 132 5.33 -1.94 8.22
CA PRO A 132 5.89 -2.90 7.27
C PRO A 132 5.53 -4.36 7.59
N TYR A 133 5.26 -4.70 8.86
CA TYR A 133 4.91 -6.05 9.30
C TYR A 133 3.46 -6.42 9.03
N THR A 134 2.58 -5.43 8.88
CA THR A 134 1.16 -5.63 8.57
C THR A 134 0.99 -6.31 7.20
N SER A 135 1.83 -5.98 6.23
CA SER A 135 1.83 -6.65 4.91
C SER A 135 2.17 -8.14 5.01
N LEU A 136 3.18 -8.52 5.81
CA LEU A 136 3.63 -9.90 5.99
C LEU A 136 2.62 -10.74 6.79
N SER A 137 2.03 -10.18 7.83
CA SER A 137 0.99 -10.86 8.63
C SER A 137 -0.30 -11.08 7.83
N THR A 138 -0.69 -10.08 7.03
CA THR A 138 -1.82 -10.22 6.07
C THR A 138 -1.53 -11.32 5.06
N ALA A 139 -0.32 -11.35 4.50
CA ALA A 139 0.10 -12.38 3.56
C ALA A 139 0.09 -13.78 4.16
N ALA A 140 0.61 -13.96 5.38
CA ALA A 140 0.57 -15.23 6.09
C ALA A 140 -0.88 -15.73 6.27
N THR A 141 -1.79 -14.82 6.67
CA THR A 141 -3.22 -15.11 6.83
C THR A 141 -3.86 -15.54 5.50
N LEU A 142 -3.59 -14.80 4.42
CA LEU A 142 -4.11 -15.10 3.08
C LEU A 142 -3.57 -16.44 2.55
N ILE A 143 -2.28 -16.73 2.76
CA ILE A 143 -1.68 -18.02 2.37
C ILE A 143 -2.42 -19.16 3.06
N VAL A 144 -2.60 -19.09 4.39
CA VAL A 144 -3.32 -20.13 5.14
C VAL A 144 -4.76 -20.27 4.62
N PHE A 145 -5.47 -19.15 4.47
CA PHE A 145 -6.85 -19.13 4.00
C PHE A 145 -7.03 -19.75 2.60
N PHE A 146 -6.23 -19.33 1.62
CA PHE A 146 -6.31 -19.88 0.26
C PHE A 146 -5.89 -21.34 0.19
N ASN A 147 -4.89 -21.75 0.98
CA ASN A 147 -4.53 -23.16 1.07
C ASN A 147 -5.68 -24.00 1.64
N LEU A 148 -6.36 -23.52 2.69
CA LEU A 148 -7.56 -24.18 3.21
C LEU A 148 -8.65 -24.30 2.13
N LEU A 149 -8.90 -23.26 1.34
CA LEU A 149 -9.86 -23.31 0.23
C LEU A 149 -9.47 -24.34 -0.85
N VAL A 150 -8.19 -24.41 -1.22
CA VAL A 150 -7.68 -25.37 -2.21
C VAL A 150 -7.84 -26.81 -1.70
N TRP A 151 -7.41 -27.08 -0.47
CA TRP A 151 -7.41 -28.43 0.09
C TRP A 151 -8.80 -28.92 0.51
N SER A 152 -9.71 -28.02 0.90
CA SER A 152 -11.12 -28.34 1.18
C SER A 152 -11.95 -28.60 -0.08
N GLY A 153 -11.41 -28.33 -1.27
CA GLY A 153 -12.19 -28.45 -2.51
C GLY A 153 -13.14 -27.28 -2.75
N LEU A 154 -13.02 -26.17 -1.99
CA LEU A 154 -13.88 -24.99 -2.11
C LEU A 154 -13.25 -23.83 -2.89
N PHE A 155 -12.06 -24.00 -3.47
CA PHE A 155 -11.34 -22.95 -4.19
C PHE A 155 -12.18 -22.23 -5.26
N LEU A 156 -12.86 -22.96 -6.14
CA LEU A 156 -13.68 -22.34 -7.19
C LEU A 156 -14.86 -21.53 -6.61
N GLN A 157 -15.53 -22.05 -5.59
CA GLN A 157 -16.64 -21.33 -4.93
C GLN A 157 -16.12 -20.12 -4.16
N GLY A 158 -15.07 -20.29 -3.36
CA GLY A 158 -14.46 -19.21 -2.60
C GLY A 158 -13.93 -18.08 -3.48
N THR A 159 -13.26 -18.41 -4.59
CA THR A 159 -12.78 -17.39 -5.55
C THR A 159 -13.93 -16.63 -6.20
N LEU A 160 -15.00 -17.31 -6.60
CA LEU A 160 -16.20 -16.65 -7.13
C LEU A 160 -16.86 -15.73 -6.10
N THR A 161 -16.99 -16.17 -4.84
CA THR A 161 -17.55 -15.36 -3.76
C THR A 161 -16.72 -14.11 -3.52
N ILE A 162 -15.40 -14.23 -3.47
CA ILE A 162 -14.49 -13.07 -3.33
C ILE A 162 -14.66 -12.13 -4.51
N LEU A 163 -14.73 -12.64 -5.73
CA LEU A 163 -14.86 -11.82 -6.94
C LEU A 163 -16.20 -11.08 -6.96
N CYS A 164 -17.29 -11.75 -6.55
CA CYS A 164 -18.59 -11.11 -6.38
C CYS A 164 -18.57 -10.03 -5.28
N ALA A 165 -17.92 -10.27 -4.15
CA ALA A 165 -17.78 -9.29 -3.07
C ALA A 165 -16.98 -8.06 -3.54
N LEU A 166 -15.89 -8.27 -4.28
CA LEU A 166 -15.10 -7.19 -4.87
C LEU A 166 -15.91 -6.38 -5.89
N CYS A 167 -16.70 -7.04 -6.75
CA CYS A 167 -17.58 -6.35 -7.69
C CYS A 167 -18.68 -5.55 -6.97
N ALA A 168 -19.30 -6.12 -5.93
CA ALA A 168 -20.31 -5.44 -5.14
C ALA A 168 -19.70 -4.22 -4.41
N GLY A 169 -18.52 -4.37 -3.81
CA GLY A 169 -17.80 -3.27 -3.17
C GLY A 169 -17.39 -2.18 -4.15
N ALA A 170 -16.92 -2.53 -5.35
CA ALA A 170 -16.59 -1.56 -6.39
C ALA A 170 -17.83 -0.79 -6.87
N LEU A 171 -18.97 -1.47 -7.01
CA LEU A 171 -20.24 -0.84 -7.36
C LEU A 171 -20.74 0.10 -6.25
N ALA A 172 -20.65 -0.31 -4.98
CA ALA A 172 -21.02 0.52 -3.83
C ALA A 172 -20.14 1.76 -3.72
N TRP A 173 -18.83 1.61 -3.96
CA TRP A 173 -17.90 2.74 -4.01
C TRP A 173 -18.24 3.71 -5.16
N TRP A 174 -18.55 3.18 -6.35
CA TRP A 174 -18.95 4.01 -7.50
C TRP A 174 -20.29 4.72 -7.27
N ALA A 175 -21.21 4.09 -6.52
CA ALA A 175 -22.48 4.68 -6.10
C ALA A 175 -22.34 5.78 -5.01
N GLY A 176 -21.12 6.04 -4.53
CA GLY A 176 -20.83 7.13 -3.60
C GLY A 176 -20.95 6.78 -2.12
N GLU A 177 -21.22 5.51 -1.77
CA GLU A 177 -21.24 5.04 -0.39
C GLU A 177 -19.80 4.83 0.10
N ARG A 178 -19.21 5.86 0.71
CA ARG A 178 -17.79 5.90 1.11
C ARG A 178 -17.41 4.99 2.29
N SER A 179 -18.35 4.28 2.89
CA SER A 179 -18.06 3.37 3.99
C SER A 179 -17.75 1.98 3.45
N TRP A 180 -16.47 1.60 3.49
CA TRP A 180 -15.96 0.24 3.26
C TRP A 180 -16.72 -0.86 4.04
N ALA A 181 -17.41 -0.48 5.12
CA ALA A 181 -18.29 -1.34 5.90
C ALA A 181 -19.51 -1.89 5.11
N VAL A 182 -19.98 -1.20 4.06
CA VAL A 182 -21.14 -1.65 3.25
C VAL A 182 -20.72 -2.65 2.17
N ALA A 183 -19.44 -2.68 1.81
CA ALA A 183 -18.88 -3.62 0.83
C ALA A 183 -18.55 -5.01 1.43
N ALA A 184 -18.51 -5.13 2.76
CA ALA A 184 -18.06 -6.32 3.49
C ALA A 184 -19.20 -7.10 4.18
N LEU A 185 -20.44 -6.67 4.03
CA LEU A 185 -21.68 -7.34 4.47
C LEU A 185 -22.48 -7.82 3.26
#